data_AF-A0A3B9HPX9-F1
#
_entry.id   AF-A0A3B9HPX9-F1
#
_cell.length_a   1.000
_cell.length_b   1.000
_cell.length_c   1.000
_cell.angle_alpha   90.00
_cell.angle_beta   90.00
_cell.angle_gamma   90.00
#
_symmetry.space_group_name_H-M   'P 1'
#
loop_
_entity.id
_entity.type
_entity.pdbx_description
1 polymer ?
#
loop_
_entity_poly.entity_id
_entity_poly.type
_entity_poly.pdbx_seq_one_letter_code
_entity_poly.pdbx_strand_id
1 'polypeptide(L)'
;MSINSLNPLKARFFSAWGFFSRGILIIAIYVILHLIGLREYTSFISGTTSGGAGDLLGITYFIAYSLAVFVAPVAIIAAVFMTVLARFAGVED
;
A
#
# COMPACT_ATOMS: atom_id res chain seq x y z
N MET A 1 -4.82 -10.46 -32.50
CA MET A 1 -4.38 -9.05 -32.31
C MET A 1 -3.79 -8.97 -30.91
N SER A 2 -2.46 -8.91 -30.78
CA SER A 2 -1.79 -8.98 -29.48
C SER A 2 -1.97 -7.66 -28.73
N ILE A 3 -2.69 -7.69 -27.62
CA ILE A 3 -2.95 -6.54 -26.73
C ILE A 3 -1.67 -6.08 -25.99
N ASN A 4 -0.57 -6.83 -26.13
CA ASN A 4 0.63 -6.68 -25.29
C ASN A 4 1.63 -5.60 -25.74
N SER A 5 1.33 -4.76 -26.73
CA SER A 5 2.23 -3.62 -27.07
C SER A 5 2.04 -2.39 -26.17
N LEU A 6 1.13 -2.44 -25.20
CA LEU A 6 0.80 -1.32 -24.32
C LEU A 6 1.75 -1.25 -23.10
N ASN A 7 2.96 -0.76 -23.34
CA ASN A 7 3.96 -0.26 -22.37
C ASN A 7 4.38 -1.28 -21.27
N PRO A 8 5.61 -1.83 -21.31
CA PRO A 8 6.09 -2.84 -20.34
C PRO A 8 6.08 -2.34 -18.88
N LEU A 9 6.12 -1.02 -18.66
CA LEU A 9 5.99 -0.43 -17.33
C LEU A 9 4.58 -0.62 -16.76
N LYS A 10 3.54 -0.55 -17.61
CA LYS A 10 2.14 -0.75 -17.19
C LYS A 10 1.89 -2.21 -16.81
N ALA A 11 2.45 -3.16 -17.57
CA ALA A 11 2.35 -4.58 -17.26
C ALA A 11 2.98 -4.93 -15.90
N ARG A 12 4.15 -4.34 -15.57
CA ARG A 12 4.77 -4.54 -14.23
C ARG A 12 4.06 -3.79 -13.11
N PHE A 13 3.40 -2.66 -13.40
CA PHE A 13 2.64 -1.92 -12.39
C PHE A 13 1.30 -2.58 -12.06
N PHE A 14 0.59 -3.11 -13.04
CA PHE A 14 -0.74 -3.71 -12.87
C PHE A 14 -0.70 -5.24 -12.98
N SER A 15 0.21 -5.89 -12.26
CA SER A 15 0.27 -7.35 -12.14
C SER A 15 -0.12 -7.82 -10.75
N ALA A 16 -0.64 -9.05 -10.63
CA ALA A 16 -0.96 -9.68 -9.36
C ALA A 16 0.20 -9.56 -8.35
N TRP A 17 1.41 -9.94 -8.77
CA TRP A 17 2.59 -9.83 -7.93
C TRP A 17 2.96 -8.37 -7.59
N GLY A 18 2.78 -7.44 -8.52
CA GLY A 18 3.03 -6.02 -8.30
C GLY A 18 2.10 -5.42 -7.24
N PHE A 19 0.82 -5.80 -7.24
CA PHE A 19 -0.13 -5.37 -6.21
C PHE A 19 0.14 -6.03 -4.86
N PHE A 20 0.39 -7.34 -4.84
CA PHE A 20 0.69 -8.08 -3.61
C PHE A 20 1.95 -7.52 -2.91
N SER A 21 3.06 -7.43 -3.65
CA SER A 21 4.34 -6.94 -3.10
C SER A 21 4.25 -5.52 -2.54
N ARG A 22 3.52 -4.61 -3.21
CA ARG A 22 3.29 -3.25 -2.69
C ARG A 22 2.38 -3.23 -1.47
N GLY A 23 1.32 -4.06 -1.44
CA GLY A 23 0.48 -4.20 -0.25
C GLY A 23 1.28 -4.63 0.96
N ILE A 24 2.13 -5.66 0.81
CA ILE A 24 3.03 -6.12 1.87
C ILE A 24 4.05 -5.04 2.25
N LEU A 25 4.63 -4.32 1.29
CA LEU A 25 5.57 -3.23 1.57
C LEU A 25 4.92 -2.12 2.40
N ILE A 26 3.71 -1.69 2.04
CA ILE A 26 2.95 -0.67 2.80
C ILE A 26 2.75 -1.14 4.24
N ILE A 27 2.31 -2.38 4.44
CA ILE A 27 2.12 -2.96 5.77
C ILE A 27 3.44 -2.98 6.55
N ALA A 28 4.53 -3.41 5.92
CA ALA A 28 5.84 -3.47 6.57
C ALA A 28 6.34 -2.08 7.01
N ILE A 29 6.21 -1.07 6.15
CA ILE A 29 6.56 0.32 6.48
C ILE A 29 5.71 0.79 7.67
N TYR A 30 4.39 0.60 7.62
CA TYR A 30 3.50 0.97 8.71
C TYR A 30 3.89 0.28 10.04
N VAL A 31 4.15 -1.02 10.01
CA VAL A 31 4.55 -1.79 11.20
C VAL A 31 5.85 -1.24 11.79
N ILE A 32 6.85 -0.95 10.96
CA ILE A 32 8.11 -0.35 11.44
C ILE A 32 7.83 0.98 12.13
N LEU A 33 7.11 1.90 11.48
CA LEU A 33 6.78 3.22 12.04
C LEU A 33 5.94 3.10 13.34
N HIS A 34 5.06 2.10 13.42
CA HIS A 34 4.26 1.82 14.61
C HIS A 34 5.10 1.33 15.78
N LEU A 35 6.03 0.41 15.52
CA LEU A 35 6.89 -0.18 16.55
C LEU A 35 7.90 0.82 17.11
N ILE A 36 8.40 1.75 16.30
CA ILE A 36 9.29 2.83 16.78
C ILE A 36 8.51 3.98 17.47
N GLY A 37 7.19 3.87 17.61
CA GLY A 37 6.39 4.76 18.46
C GLY A 37 5.85 6.03 17.80
N LEU A 38 5.92 6.19 16.46
CA LEU A 38 5.47 7.44 15.83
C LEU A 38 3.97 7.75 16.04
N ARG A 39 3.17 6.76 16.46
CA ARG A 39 1.76 6.93 16.85
C ARG A 39 1.57 7.98 17.96
N GLU A 40 2.60 8.24 18.77
CA GLU A 40 2.53 9.22 19.86
C GLU A 40 2.44 10.67 19.35
N TYR A 41 2.87 10.92 18.12
CA TYR A 41 2.83 12.25 17.50
C TYR A 41 1.52 12.55 16.77
N THR A 42 0.50 11.68 16.85
CA THR A 42 -0.78 11.90 16.15
C THR A 42 -1.76 12.82 16.88
N SER A 43 -1.30 13.57 17.88
CA SER A 43 -2.13 14.51 18.66
C SER A 43 -2.77 15.60 17.79
N PHE A 44 -2.19 15.90 16.62
CA PHE A 44 -2.72 16.86 15.65
C PHE A 44 -4.12 16.47 15.14
N ILE A 45 -4.48 15.19 15.16
CA ILE A 45 -5.81 14.69 14.80
C ILE A 45 -6.88 15.26 15.75
N SER A 46 -6.52 15.46 17.02
CA SER A 46 -7.39 16.04 18.04
C SER A 46 -7.26 17.58 18.13
N GLY A 47 -6.60 18.22 17.17
CA GLY A 47 -6.41 19.67 17.13
C GLY A 47 -5.30 20.19 18.05
N THR A 48 -4.49 19.30 18.64
CA THR A 48 -3.37 19.67 19.53
C THR A 48 -2.04 19.43 18.84
N THR A 49 -1.16 20.43 18.81
CA THR A 49 0.17 20.28 18.22
C THR A 49 1.09 19.50 19.15
N SER A 50 1.83 18.55 18.60
CA SER A 50 2.95 17.89 19.30
C SER A 50 4.18 18.79 19.36
N GLY A 51 4.23 19.82 18.51
CA GLY A 51 5.25 20.86 18.49
C GLY A 51 6.47 20.52 17.64
N GLY A 52 7.00 21.52 16.93
CA GLY A 52 8.20 21.38 16.11
C GLY A 52 8.10 20.29 15.05
N ALA A 53 9.12 19.42 14.97
CA ALA A 53 9.15 18.32 14.00
C ALA A 53 8.18 17.16 14.34
N GLY A 54 7.59 17.15 15.54
CA GLY A 54 6.66 16.10 15.97
C GLY A 54 5.45 16.00 15.05
N ASP A 55 4.87 17.13 14.62
CA ASP A 55 3.66 17.12 13.80
C ASP A 55 3.91 16.47 12.43
N LEU A 56 5.11 16.67 11.86
CA LEU A 56 5.52 16.00 10.62
C LEU A 56 5.67 14.48 10.80
N LEU A 57 6.21 14.03 11.94
CA LEU A 57 6.29 12.60 12.27
C LEU A 57 4.89 11.99 12.43
N GLY A 58 3.99 12.70 13.09
CA GLY A 58 2.59 12.30 13.23
C GLY A 58 1.88 12.19 11.88
N ILE A 59 2.02 13.19 11.01
CA ILE A 59 1.46 13.18 9.65
C ILE A 59 2.02 12.01 8.83
N THR A 60 3.34 11.79 8.90
CA THR A 60 4.01 10.69 8.19
C THR A 60 3.43 9.34 8.63
N TYR A 61 3.30 9.14 9.94
CA TYR A 61 2.69 7.93 10.49
C TYR A 61 1.22 7.79 10.10
N PHE A 62 0.44 8.87 10.14
CA PHE A 62 -0.97 8.83 9.78
C PHE A 62 -1.18 8.46 8.30
N ILE A 63 -0.33 8.96 7.40
CA ILE A 63 -0.35 8.57 5.99
C ILE A 63 -0.05 7.07 5.86
N ALA A 64 1.02 6.58 6.49
CA ALA A 64 1.38 5.16 6.44
C ALA A 64 0.27 4.26 7.01
N TYR A 65 -0.33 4.66 8.14
CA TYR A 65 -1.48 3.99 8.74
C TYR A 65 -2.67 3.94 7.77
N SER A 66 -3.03 5.08 7.16
CA SER A 66 -4.15 5.17 6.22
C SER A 66 -3.92 4.28 4.99
N LEU A 67 -2.69 4.27 4.45
CA LEU A 67 -2.33 3.37 3.35
C LEU A 67 -2.41 1.91 3.78
N ALA A 68 -1.96 1.55 4.98
CA ALA A 68 -2.01 0.18 5.47
C ALA A 68 -3.44 -0.31 5.74
N VAL A 69 -4.34 0.57 6.19
CA VAL A 69 -5.74 0.23 6.47
C VAL A 69 -6.60 0.20 5.21
N PHE A 70 -6.41 1.14 4.29
CA PHE A 70 -7.29 1.27 3.13
C PHE A 70 -6.68 0.73 1.83
N VAL A 71 -5.41 1.02 1.56
CA VAL A 71 -4.79 0.71 0.25
C VAL A 71 -4.22 -0.70 0.21
N ALA A 72 -3.50 -1.12 1.26
CA ALA A 72 -2.85 -2.43 1.28
C ALA A 72 -3.85 -3.61 1.17
N PRO A 73 -5.00 -3.63 1.88
CA PRO A 73 -5.96 -4.73 1.76
C PRO A 73 -6.58 -4.78 0.37
N VAL A 74 -6.92 -3.62 -0.21
CA VAL A 74 -7.46 -3.53 -1.57
C VAL A 74 -6.45 -4.05 -2.59
N ALA A 75 -5.16 -3.71 -2.45
CA ALA A 75 -4.11 -4.20 -3.33
C ALA A 75 -3.94 -5.73 -3.23
N ILE A 76 -3.94 -6.29 -2.02
CA ILE A 76 -3.83 -7.75 -1.80
C ILE A 76 -5.05 -8.48 -2.36
N ILE A 77 -6.26 -7.96 -2.12
CA ILE A 77 -7.50 -8.52 -2.68
C ILE A 77 -7.46 -8.48 -4.21
N ALA A 78 -7.05 -7.36 -4.80
CA ALA A 78 -6.91 -7.25 -6.25
C ALA A 78 -5.95 -8.31 -6.80
N ALA A 79 -4.79 -8.51 -6.15
CA ALA A 79 -3.83 -9.56 -6.52
C ALA A 79 -4.46 -10.95 -6.53
N VAL A 80 -5.25 -11.29 -5.49
CA VAL A 80 -5.96 -12.56 -5.41
C VAL A 80 -6.96 -12.70 -6.57
N PHE A 81 -7.78 -11.68 -6.83
CA PHE A 81 -8.74 -11.72 -7.94
C PHE A 81 -8.05 -11.91 -9.29
N MET A 82 -6.95 -11.20 -9.56
CA MET A 82 -6.21 -11.35 -10.81
C MET A 82 -5.68 -12.78 -10.97
N THR A 83 -5.00 -13.32 -9.96
CA THR A 83 -4.47 -14.69 -10.02
C THR A 83 -5.57 -15.75 -10.18
N VAL A 84 -6.72 -15.58 -9.53
CA VAL A 84 -7.85 -16.50 -9.67
C VAL A 84 -8.46 -16.42 -11.07
N LEU A 85 -8.71 -15.21 -11.58
CA LEU A 85 -9.30 -15.02 -12.90
C LEU A 85 -8.38 -15.47 -14.03
N ALA A 86 -7.07 -15.25 -13.90
CA ALA A 86 -6.08 -15.69 -14.87
C ALA A 86 -6.05 -17.22 -15.00
N ARG A 87 -6.11 -17.93 -13.86
CA ARG A 87 -6.25 -19.40 -13.84
C ARG A 87 -7.50 -19.88 -14.56
N PHE A 88 -8.65 -19.22 -14.35
CA PHE A 88 -9.89 -19.56 -15.06
C PHE A 88 -9.83 -19.24 -16.57
N ALA A 89 -9.12 -18.18 -16.95
CA ALA A 89 -8.94 -17.78 -18.34
C ALA A 89 -7.90 -18.62 -19.09
N GLY A 90 -7.13 -19.46 -18.39
CA GLY A 90 -6.01 -20.21 -18.98
C GLY A 90 -4.86 -19.30 -19.43
N VAL A 91 -4.72 -18.13 -18.81
CA VAL A 91 -3.65 -17.16 -19.07
C VAL A 91 -2.72 -17.16 -17.87
N GLU A 92 -1.41 -17.32 -18.09
CA GLU A 92 -0.42 -17.14 -17.03
C GLU A 92 -0.09 -15.64 -16.88
N ASP A 93 -0.08 -15.17 -15.62
CA ASP A 93 0.20 -13.78 -15.23
C ASP A 93 1.67 -13.38 -15.44
#